data_AF-A0A925C0H0-F1
#
_entry.id   AF-A0A925C0H0-F1
#
_cell.length_a   1.000
_cell.length_b   1.000
_cell.length_c   1.000
_cell.angle_alpha   90.00
_cell.angle_beta   90.00
_cell.angle_gamma   90.00
#
_symmetry.space_group_name_H-M   'P 1'
#
loop_
_entity.id
_entity.type
_entity.pdbx_description
1 polymer ?
#
loop_
_entity_poly.entity_id
_entity_poly.type
_entity_poly.pdbx_seq_one_letter_code
_entity_poly.pdbx_strand_id
1 'polypeptide(L)'
;MSGDLLNILSNSNKDIDNQKLMDYISGKLTGKDKYEVEQWMIDSNFESEALEGLQAVKDKKDLEAYVDQLNKELNKYLQQKKQRRDRRKIKEIPWAYLAIVLVLVLAVIAYFVIQKIPK
;
A
#
# COMPACT_ATOMS: atom_id res chain seq x y z
N MET A 1 4.71 -6.01 -14.39
CA MET A 1 5.30 -7.07 -13.55
C MET A 1 5.26 -6.79 -12.04
N SER A 2 4.55 -5.77 -11.53
CA SER A 2 4.41 -5.55 -10.06
C SER A 2 3.10 -6.08 -9.48
N GLY A 3 2.17 -6.56 -10.31
CA GLY A 3 0.86 -7.07 -9.87
C GLY A 3 0.96 -8.46 -9.24
N ASP A 4 1.83 -9.32 -9.76
CA ASP A 4 1.99 -10.69 -9.26
C ASP A 4 2.60 -10.75 -7.86
N LEU A 5 3.51 -9.82 -7.54
CA LEU A 5 4.12 -9.71 -6.21
C LEU A 5 3.12 -9.26 -5.12
N LEU A 6 2.07 -8.53 -5.48
CA LEU A 6 1.01 -8.16 -4.53
C LEU A 6 0.06 -9.33 -4.26
N ASN A 7 -0.13 -10.22 -5.24
CA ASN A 7 -1.00 -11.39 -5.11
C ASN A 7 -0.41 -12.47 -4.20
N ILE A 8 0.91 -12.66 -4.20
CA ILE A 8 1.59 -13.62 -3.30
C ILE A 8 1.44 -13.24 -1.81
N LEU A 9 1.51 -11.94 -1.45
CA LEU A 9 1.26 -11.48 -0.08
C LEU A 9 -0.24 -11.52 0.29
N SER A 10 -1.13 -11.42 -0.70
CA SER A 10 -2.58 -11.49 -0.44
C SER A 10 -3.05 -12.92 -0.15
N ASN A 11 -2.27 -13.93 -0.50
CA ASN A 11 -2.56 -15.35 -0.26
C ASN A 11 -1.76 -15.97 0.90
N SER A 12 -0.76 -15.30 1.47
CA SER A 12 0.08 -15.82 2.56
C SER A 12 -0.60 -15.81 3.94
N ASN A 13 -1.86 -15.40 4.03
CA ASN A 13 -2.50 -15.02 5.29
C ASN A 13 -3.66 -15.95 5.67
N LYS A 14 -3.68 -17.20 5.18
CA LYS A 14 -4.89 -18.03 5.30
C LYS A 14 -4.91 -18.99 6.48
N ASP A 15 -3.78 -19.50 6.96
CA ASP A 15 -3.84 -20.67 7.86
C ASP A 15 -3.06 -20.53 9.19
N ILE A 16 -1.93 -19.80 9.26
CA ILE A 16 -1.17 -19.59 10.51
C ILE A 16 -0.79 -18.11 10.69
N ASP A 17 -0.94 -17.60 11.92
CA ASP A 17 -0.55 -16.25 12.31
C ASP A 17 0.98 -16.07 12.34
N ASN A 18 1.47 -14.94 11.83
CA ASN A 18 2.89 -14.58 11.82
C ASN A 18 3.50 -14.55 13.22
N GLN A 19 2.73 -14.16 14.24
CA GLN A 19 3.20 -14.18 15.63
C GLN A 19 3.48 -15.61 16.10
N LYS A 20 2.59 -16.56 15.75
CA LYS A 20 2.77 -17.99 16.04
C LYS A 20 4.04 -18.53 15.36
N LEU A 21 4.31 -18.17 14.10
CA LEU A 21 5.56 -18.56 13.43
C LEU A 21 6.81 -17.97 14.12
N MET A 22 6.75 -16.71 14.54
CA MET A 22 7.87 -16.06 15.23
C MET A 22 8.17 -16.72 16.57
N ASP A 23 7.13 -17.07 17.33
CA ASP A 23 7.27 -17.80 18.60
C ASP A 23 7.81 -19.22 18.39
N TYR A 24 7.50 -19.86 17.25
CA TYR A 24 8.00 -21.19 16.89
C TYR A 24 9.50 -21.12 16.63
N ILE A 25 9.92 -20.17 15.79
CA ILE A 25 11.33 -19.92 15.49
C ILE A 25 12.08 -19.54 16.75
N SER A 26 11.48 -18.74 17.63
CA SER A 26 12.07 -18.33 18.91
C SER A 26 12.14 -19.45 19.96
N GLY A 27 11.52 -20.61 19.71
CA GLY A 27 11.49 -21.74 20.65
C GLY A 27 10.56 -21.53 21.86
N LYS A 28 9.63 -20.57 21.77
CA LYS A 28 8.67 -20.23 22.84
C LYS A 28 7.38 -21.07 22.79
N LEU A 29 7.10 -21.71 21.65
CA LEU A 29 5.91 -22.54 21.44
C LEU A 29 6.07 -23.95 22.03
N THR A 30 5.01 -24.45 22.69
CA THR A 30 5.01 -25.78 23.32
C THR A 30 3.74 -26.57 23.04
N GLY A 31 3.86 -27.89 22.96
CA GLY A 31 2.73 -28.82 22.90
C GLY A 31 1.91 -28.69 21.61
N LYS A 32 0.62 -28.38 21.76
CA LYS A 32 -0.37 -28.38 20.68
C LYS A 32 -0.05 -27.36 19.59
N ASP A 33 0.34 -26.15 19.98
CA ASP A 33 0.57 -25.07 19.03
C ASP A 33 1.85 -25.27 18.20
N LYS A 34 2.85 -25.95 18.77
CA LYS A 34 4.05 -26.38 18.03
C LYS A 34 3.70 -27.42 16.97
N TYR A 35 2.90 -28.42 17.35
CA TYR A 35 2.45 -29.48 16.45
C TYR A 35 1.61 -28.95 15.29
N GLU A 36 0.78 -27.93 15.52
CA GLU A 36 0.00 -27.26 14.47
C GLU A 36 0.90 -26.62 13.41
N VAL A 37 1.98 -25.94 13.83
CA VAL A 37 2.99 -25.37 12.92
C VAL A 37 3.73 -26.47 12.15
N GLU A 38 4.11 -27.56 12.83
CA GLU A 38 4.77 -28.70 12.19
C GLU A 38 3.87 -29.40 11.14
N GLN A 39 2.58 -29.57 11.43
CA GLN A 39 1.61 -30.12 10.46
C GLN A 39 1.46 -29.21 9.24
N TRP A 40 1.30 -27.91 9.47
CA TRP A 40 1.20 -26.93 8.39
C TRP A 40 2.45 -26.89 7.50
N MET A 41 3.64 -27.04 8.08
CA MET A 41 4.90 -27.16 7.31
C MET A 41 4.92 -28.40 6.43
N ILE A 42 4.39 -29.54 6.91
CA ILE A 42 4.36 -30.79 6.14
C ILE A 42 3.41 -30.67 4.94
N ASP A 43 2.31 -29.95 5.11
CA ASP A 43 1.31 -29.76 4.07
C ASP A 43 1.78 -28.82 2.94
N SER A 44 2.83 -28.03 3.17
CA SER A 44 3.36 -27.08 2.19
C SER A 44 4.89 -27.10 2.07
N ASN A 45 5.37 -27.68 0.97
CA ASN A 45 6.81 -27.74 0.63
C ASN A 45 7.46 -26.33 0.57
N PHE A 46 6.73 -25.33 0.07
CA PHE A 46 7.22 -23.95 0.00
C PHE A 46 7.42 -23.34 1.38
N GLU A 47 6.45 -23.54 2.28
CA GLU A 47 6.49 -22.97 3.63
C GLU A 47 7.56 -23.65 4.49
N SER A 48 7.75 -24.97 4.32
CA SER A 48 8.84 -25.70 4.94
C SER A 48 10.21 -25.13 4.56
N GLU A 49 10.45 -24.91 3.26
CA GLU A 49 11.72 -24.36 2.76
C GLU A 49 11.94 -22.92 3.25
N ALA A 50 10.88 -22.09 3.24
CA ALA A 50 10.95 -20.72 3.73
C ALA A 50 11.25 -20.65 5.24
N LEU A 51 10.62 -21.53 6.04
CA LEU A 51 10.83 -21.56 7.49
C LEU A 51 12.21 -22.08 7.86
N GLU A 52 12.74 -23.07 7.14
CA GLU A 52 14.12 -23.55 7.31
C GLU A 52 15.13 -22.43 7.02
N GLY A 53 14.93 -21.69 5.93
CA GLY A 53 15.75 -20.51 5.61
C GLY A 53 15.70 -19.44 6.70
N LEU A 54 14.53 -19.24 7.31
CA LEU A 54 14.35 -18.29 8.40
C LEU A 54 15.00 -18.76 9.72
N GLN A 55 14.96 -20.07 9.99
CA GLN A 55 15.65 -20.68 11.15
C GLN A 55 17.18 -20.64 11.01
N ALA A 56 17.71 -20.63 9.79
CA ALA A 56 19.15 -20.51 9.54
C ALA A 56 19.71 -19.12 9.89
N VAL A 57 18.84 -18.12 10.14
CA VAL A 57 19.25 -16.81 10.63
C VAL A 57 19.70 -16.91 12.09
N LYS A 58 20.97 -16.58 12.34
CA LYS A 58 21.62 -16.76 13.65
C LYS A 58 20.99 -15.89 14.75
N ASP A 59 20.69 -14.63 14.45
CA ASP A 59 20.14 -13.68 15.42
C ASP A 59 18.64 -13.49 15.26
N LYS A 60 17.88 -14.30 16.00
CA LYS A 60 16.41 -14.27 16.01
C LYS A 60 15.84 -12.95 16.56
N LYS A 61 16.60 -12.25 17.42
CA LYS A 61 16.21 -10.92 17.93
C LYS A 61 16.23 -9.85 16.84
N ASP A 62 17.18 -9.95 15.91
CA ASP A 62 17.26 -9.01 14.80
C ASP A 62 16.15 -9.26 13.79
N LEU A 63 15.69 -10.52 13.68
CA LEU A 63 14.63 -10.92 12.77
C LEU A 63 13.33 -10.11 12.95
N GLU A 64 12.86 -9.94 14.19
CA GLU A 64 11.67 -9.14 14.49
C GLU A 64 11.86 -7.67 14.05
N ALA A 65 13.01 -7.08 14.36
CA ALA A 65 13.34 -5.72 13.96
C ALA A 65 13.43 -5.56 12.43
N TYR A 66 13.97 -6.56 11.73
CA TYR A 66 14.04 -6.61 10.27
C TYR A 66 12.65 -6.69 9.63
N VAL A 67 11.75 -7.52 10.17
CA VAL A 67 10.36 -7.61 9.70
C VAL A 67 9.64 -6.28 9.87
N ASP A 68 9.80 -5.64 11.04
CA ASP A 68 9.25 -4.33 11.32
C ASP A 68 9.77 -3.25 10.37
N GLN A 69 11.07 -3.25 10.11
CA GLN A 69 11.70 -2.31 9.19
C GLN A 69 11.19 -2.53 7.76
N LEU A 70 11.12 -3.79 7.31
CA LEU A 70 10.63 -4.14 5.98
C LEU A 70 9.17 -3.70 5.78
N ASN A 71 8.31 -3.93 6.76
CA ASN A 71 6.92 -3.49 6.73
C ASN A 71 6.80 -1.96 6.66
N LYS A 72 7.61 -1.23 7.44
CA LYS A 72 7.66 0.24 7.41
C LYS A 72 8.13 0.75 6.04
N GLU A 73 9.19 0.16 5.50
CA GLU A 73 9.74 0.54 4.20
C GLU A 73 8.77 0.24 3.06
N LEU A 74 8.13 -0.93 3.05
CA LEU A 74 7.13 -1.30 2.05
C LEU A 74 5.96 -0.31 2.06
N ASN A 75 5.40 -0.02 3.24
CA ASN A 75 4.34 0.98 3.39
C ASN A 75 4.79 2.36 2.89
N LYS A 76 6.02 2.78 3.22
CA LYS A 76 6.60 4.03 2.74
C LYS A 76 6.73 4.05 1.21
N TYR A 77 7.20 2.97 0.59
CA TYR A 77 7.28 2.87 -0.87
C TYR A 77 5.91 2.94 -1.55
N LEU A 78 4.91 2.24 -0.99
CA LEU A 78 3.53 2.27 -1.49
C LEU A 78 2.92 3.67 -1.36
N GLN A 79 3.10 4.32 -0.21
CA GLN A 79 2.64 5.68 0.02
C GLN A 79 3.33 6.69 -0.91
N GLN A 80 4.64 6.61 -1.11
CA GLN A 80 5.34 7.49 -2.04
C GLN A 80 4.84 7.33 -3.47
N LYS A 81 4.58 6.09 -3.91
CA LYS A 81 4.01 5.82 -5.24
C LYS A 81 2.60 6.40 -5.38
N LYS A 82 1.77 6.27 -4.34
CA LYS A 82 0.43 6.87 -4.27
C LYS A 82 0.51 8.40 -4.31
N GLN A 83 1.35 9.01 -3.48
CA GLN A 83 1.54 10.45 -3.41
C GLN A 83 2.09 11.03 -4.71
N ARG A 84 2.98 10.32 -5.42
CA ARG A 84 3.44 10.69 -6.77
C ARG A 84 2.32 10.63 -7.81
N ARG A 85 1.39 9.67 -7.71
CA ARG A 85 0.18 9.61 -8.56
C ARG A 85 -0.78 10.74 -8.23
N ASP A 86 -1.00 11.04 -6.96
CA ASP A 86 -1.92 12.09 -6.52
C ASP A 86 -1.38 13.48 -6.86
N ARG A 87 -0.07 13.72 -6.78
CA ARG A 87 0.55 14.97 -7.28
C ARG A 87 0.43 15.15 -8.80
N ARG A 88 0.17 14.09 -9.57
CA ARG A 88 -0.10 14.15 -11.02
C ARG A 88 -1.59 14.29 -11.33
N LYS A 89 -2.48 14.10 -10.35
CA LYS A 89 -3.90 14.41 -10.49
C LYS A 89 -4.08 15.90 -10.30
N ILE A 90 -3.98 16.60 -11.43
CA ILE A 90 -4.71 17.84 -11.78
C ILE A 90 -4.76 18.85 -10.63
N LYS A 91 -3.82 19.79 -10.68
CA LYS A 91 -4.04 21.13 -10.11
C LYS A 91 -5.19 21.72 -10.91
N GLU A 92 -6.40 21.73 -10.35
CA GLU A 92 -7.53 22.46 -10.94
C GLU A 92 -7.05 23.88 -11.22
N ILE A 93 -7.00 24.29 -12.49
CA ILE A 93 -6.44 25.58 -12.90
C ILE A 93 -7.49 26.63 -12.56
N PRO A 94 -7.41 27.33 -11.41
CA PRO A 94 -8.50 28.20 -10.95
C PRO A 94 -8.64 29.41 -11.88
N TRP A 95 -7.54 29.77 -12.54
CA TRP A 95 -7.44 30.81 -13.55
C TRP A 95 -8.29 30.54 -14.79
N ALA A 96 -8.52 29.27 -15.16
CA ALA A 96 -9.37 28.93 -16.31
C ALA A 96 -10.83 29.29 -16.02
N TYR A 97 -11.33 28.99 -14.81
CA TYR A 97 -12.67 29.40 -14.38
C TYR A 97 -12.80 30.91 -14.30
N LEU A 98 -11.78 31.60 -13.77
CA LEU A 98 -11.76 33.07 -13.69
C LEU A 98 -11.87 33.71 -15.09
N ALA A 99 -11.12 33.20 -16.07
CA ALA A 99 -11.15 33.70 -17.43
C ALA A 99 -12.53 33.52 -18.09
N ILE A 100 -13.16 32.37 -17.90
CA ILE A 100 -14.51 32.09 -18.43
C ILE A 100 -15.54 33.06 -17.84
N VAL A 101 -15.52 33.28 -16.52
CA VAL A 101 -16.43 34.22 -15.85
C VAL A 101 -16.22 35.64 -16.36
N LEU A 102 -14.96 36.07 -16.53
CA LEU A 102 -14.65 37.40 -17.03
C LEU A 102 -15.16 37.63 -18.46
N VAL A 103 -15.02 36.65 -19.34
CA VAL A 103 -15.56 36.71 -20.72
C VAL A 103 -17.09 36.78 -20.71
N LEU A 104 -17.77 35.99 -19.86
CA LEU A 104 -19.22 36.04 -19.74
C LEU A 104 -19.71 37.40 -19.23
N VAL A 105 -19.05 37.98 -18.23
CA VAL A 105 -19.39 39.31 -17.72
C VAL A 105 -19.22 40.38 -18.81
N LEU A 106 -18.14 40.32 -19.58
CA LEU A 106 -17.92 41.23 -20.71
C LEU A 106 -19.01 41.09 -21.79
N ALA A 107 -19.44 39.87 -22.09
CA ALA A 107 -20.53 39.63 -23.05
C ALA A 107 -21.87 40.22 -22.57
N VAL A 108 -22.18 40.08 -21.27
CA VAL A 108 -23.38 40.67 -20.67
C VAL A 108 -23.33 42.20 -20.71
N ILE A 109 -22.19 42.80 -20.38
CA ILE A 109 -22.01 44.25 -20.45
C ILE A 109 -22.16 44.74 -21.90
N ALA A 110 -21.54 44.06 -22.86
CA ALA A 110 -21.64 44.41 -24.29
C ALA A 110 -23.11 44.35 -24.77
N TYR A 111 -23.84 43.30 -24.38
CA TYR A 111 -25.27 43.18 -24.68
C TYR A 111 -26.06 44.36 -24.08
N PHE A 112 -25.79 44.71 -22.82
CA PHE A 112 -26.48 45.80 -22.14
C PHE A 112 -26.20 47.15 -22.79
N VAL A 113 -24.96 47.41 -23.21
CA VAL A 113 -24.57 48.63 -23.92
C VAL A 113 -25.29 48.73 -25.26
N ILE A 114 -25.34 47.64 -26.04
CA ILE A 114 -26.06 47.62 -27.33
C ILE A 114 -27.56 47.87 -27.13
N GLN A 115 -28.17 47.29 -26.10
CA GLN A 115 -29.59 47.49 -25.80
C GLN A 115 -29.89 48.91 -25.26
N LYS A 116 -28.94 49.53 -24.56
CA LYS A 116 -29.06 50.88 -23.99
C LYS A 116 -28.71 52.01 -24.96
N ILE A 117 -28.27 51.71 -26.18
CA ILE A 117 -28.16 52.70 -27.26
C ILE A 117 -29.52 52.71 -28.00
N PRO A 118 -30.46 53.62 -27.65
CA PRO A 118 -31.63 53.84 -28.48
C PRO A 118 -31.16 54.38 -29.84
N LYS A 119 -31.62 53.74 -30.91
CA LYS A 119 -31.63 54.33 -32.25
C LYS A 119 -32.50 55.58 -32.27
#